data_AF-A0A397GH03-F1
#
_entry.id   AF-A0A397GH03-F1
#
_cell.length_a   1.000
_cell.length_b   1.000
_cell.length_c   1.000
_cell.angle_alpha   90.00
_cell.angle_beta   90.00
_cell.angle_gamma   90.00
#
_symmetry.space_group_name_H-M   'P 1'
#
loop_
_entity.id
_entity.type
_entity.pdbx_description
1 polymer ?
#
loop_
_entity_poly.entity_id
_entity_poly.type
_entity_poly.pdbx_seq_one_letter_code
_entity_poly.pdbx_strand_id
1 'polypeptide(L)'
;MNHLGSTNSTLNVTTLRELARKELTSVLDSVRGKKCLVLDPNISSPLSLIAEFSLLRDHGVEKVHYLQQGPIETELRSLIYICRPQLQYMKYIAEHIQHHQEEISENPNAQKYEYNLFFVPRRTMICQKVLEEAGVFGDILYFFLCLIRENQSNYLQTISDQQYP
;
A
#
# COMPACT_ATOMS: atom_id res chain seq x y z
N MET A 1 13.55 52.04 6.96
CA MET A 1 12.89 51.49 5.76
C MET A 1 13.88 50.57 5.06
N ASN A 2 13.38 49.41 4.62
CA ASN A 2 14.05 48.33 3.86
C ASN A 2 14.90 47.35 4.68
N HIS A 3 14.39 46.13 4.87
CA HIS A 3 14.90 44.93 4.18
C HIS A 3 14.17 43.68 4.72
N LEU A 4 12.97 43.41 4.21
CA LEU A 4 12.40 42.05 4.26
C LEU A 4 13.19 41.22 3.25
N GLY A 5 14.09 40.37 3.75
CA GLY A 5 14.71 39.33 2.96
C GLY A 5 13.63 38.32 2.57
N SER A 6 13.05 38.50 1.39
CA SER A 6 12.15 37.53 0.78
C SER A 6 12.95 36.27 0.45
N THR A 7 12.95 35.29 1.34
CA THR A 7 13.35 33.92 1.03
C THR A 7 12.26 33.29 0.15
N ASN A 8 12.21 33.70 -1.13
CA ASN A 8 11.45 32.96 -2.14
C ASN A 8 12.24 31.72 -2.53
N SER A 9 12.35 30.76 -1.60
CA SER A 9 12.72 29.40 -1.96
C SER A 9 11.51 28.80 -2.67
N THR A 10 11.51 28.86 -4.00
CA THR A 10 10.49 28.22 -4.82
C THR A 10 10.55 26.72 -4.60
N LEU A 11 9.50 26.14 -4.03
CA LEU A 11 9.37 24.68 -3.87
C LEU A 11 9.27 24.05 -5.27
N ASN A 12 10.24 23.21 -5.62
CA ASN A 12 10.21 22.48 -6.90
C ASN A 12 9.22 21.30 -6.80
N VAL A 13 7.96 21.58 -7.16
CA VAL A 13 6.88 20.58 -7.18
C VAL A 13 7.15 19.47 -8.20
N THR A 14 7.91 19.74 -9.26
CA THR A 14 8.31 18.73 -10.25
C THR A 14 9.18 17.65 -9.61
N THR A 15 10.19 18.04 -8.84
CA THR A 15 11.05 17.08 -8.13
C THR A 15 10.24 16.23 -7.14
N LEU A 16 9.28 16.82 -6.42
CA LEU A 16 8.40 16.07 -5.52
C LEU A 16 7.54 15.05 -6.27
N ARG A 17 7.01 15.42 -7.44
CA ARG A 17 6.25 14.49 -8.29
C ARG A 17 7.12 13.38 -8.83
N GLU A 18 8.35 13.66 -9.26
CA GLU A 18 9.29 12.65 -9.74
C GLU A 18 9.68 11.67 -8.64
N LEU A 19 9.94 12.16 -7.42
CA LEU A 19 10.20 11.31 -6.26
C LEU A 19 9.00 10.41 -5.93
N ALA A 20 7.80 10.98 -5.87
CA ALA A 20 6.59 10.21 -5.59
C ALA A 20 6.29 9.18 -6.68
N ARG A 21 6.53 9.53 -7.95
CA ARG A 21 6.39 8.59 -9.08
C ARG A 21 7.36 7.44 -8.94
N LYS A 22 8.63 7.72 -8.65
CA LYS A 22 9.67 6.71 -8.48
C LYS A 22 9.38 5.76 -7.32
N GLU A 23 8.92 6.28 -6.19
CA GLU A 23 8.55 5.46 -5.03
C GLU A 23 7.32 4.60 -5.36
N LEU A 24 6.31 5.15 -6.04
CA LEU A 24 5.14 4.39 -6.48
C LEU A 24 5.54 3.25 -7.42
N THR A 25 6.34 3.50 -8.45
CA THR A 25 6.78 2.46 -9.38
C THR A 25 7.64 1.41 -8.67
N SER A 26 8.51 1.83 -7.75
CA SER A 26 9.31 0.89 -6.93
C SER A 26 8.44 -0.02 -6.08
N VAL A 27 7.31 0.48 -5.56
CA VAL A 27 6.35 -0.33 -4.82
C VAL A 27 5.64 -1.33 -5.73
N LEU A 28 5.19 -0.90 -6.90
CA LEU A 28 4.55 -1.79 -7.86
C LEU A 28 5.52 -2.89 -8.33
N ASP A 29 6.78 -2.54 -8.60
CA ASP A 29 7.82 -3.46 -9.05
C ASP A 29 8.27 -4.45 -7.95
N SER A 30 8.06 -4.12 -6.68
CA SER A 30 8.38 -5.03 -5.56
C SER A 30 7.55 -6.33 -5.61
N VAL A 31 6.40 -6.28 -6.27
CA VAL A 31 5.50 -7.41 -6.46
C VAL A 31 5.53 -7.81 -7.93
N ARG A 32 5.93 -9.04 -8.24
CA ARG A 32 6.04 -9.51 -9.63
C ARG A 32 4.68 -9.94 -10.19
N GLY A 33 4.56 -9.98 -11.51
CA GLY A 33 3.37 -10.53 -12.20
C GLY A 33 2.19 -9.57 -12.29
N LYS A 34 1.01 -10.11 -12.63
CA LYS A 34 -0.24 -9.35 -12.77
C LYS A 34 -0.84 -9.09 -11.39
N LYS A 35 -1.21 -7.85 -11.10
CA LYS A 35 -1.69 -7.46 -9.77
C LYS A 35 -2.92 -6.56 -9.82
N CYS A 36 -3.73 -6.69 -8.78
CA CYS A 36 -4.86 -5.82 -8.49
C CYS A 36 -4.41 -4.72 -7.53
N LEU A 37 -4.67 -3.46 -7.88
CA LEU A 37 -4.37 -2.32 -7.03
C LEU A 37 -5.64 -1.83 -6.34
N VAL A 38 -5.66 -1.87 -5.02
CA VAL A 38 -6.78 -1.41 -4.19
C VAL A 38 -6.39 -0.09 -3.52
N LEU A 39 -7.08 1.00 -3.86
CA LEU A 39 -6.72 2.36 -3.46
C LEU A 39 -7.74 2.98 -2.50
N ASP A 40 -7.26 3.71 -1.50
CA ASP A 40 -8.08 4.69 -0.78
C ASP A 40 -8.65 5.73 -1.77
N PRO A 41 -9.98 5.93 -1.82
CA PRO A 41 -10.61 6.92 -2.71
C PRO A 41 -10.06 8.34 -2.59
N ASN A 42 -9.53 8.72 -1.43
CA ASN A 42 -8.97 10.05 -1.19
C ASN A 42 -7.50 10.16 -1.62
N ILE A 43 -6.82 9.03 -1.87
CA ILE A 43 -5.46 9.00 -2.42
C ILE A 43 -5.51 8.99 -3.95
N SER A 44 -6.55 8.44 -4.57
CA SER A 44 -6.63 8.29 -6.03
C SER A 44 -6.49 9.60 -6.80
N SER A 45 -7.11 10.68 -6.30
CA SER A 45 -7.01 12.01 -6.92
C SER A 45 -5.59 12.60 -6.83
N PRO A 46 -4.92 12.63 -5.66
CA PRO A 46 -3.49 12.96 -5.61
C PRO A 46 -2.61 12.04 -6.48
N LEU A 47 -2.91 10.75 -6.52
CA LEU A 47 -2.16 9.77 -7.29
C LEU A 47 -2.24 10.02 -8.80
N SER A 48 -3.41 10.44 -9.30
CA SER A 48 -3.59 10.74 -10.73
C SER A 48 -2.78 11.94 -11.21
N LEU A 49 -2.31 12.81 -10.30
CA LEU A 49 -1.38 13.90 -10.62
C LEU A 49 0.07 13.42 -10.78
N ILE A 50 0.37 12.21 -10.31
CA ILE A 50 1.71 11.64 -10.23
C ILE A 50 1.87 10.53 -11.28
N ALA A 51 0.84 9.70 -11.46
CA ALA A 51 0.84 8.52 -12.32
C ALA A 51 -0.45 8.39 -13.12
N GLU A 52 -0.30 8.20 -14.42
CA GLU A 52 -1.39 7.80 -15.31
C GLU A 52 -1.63 6.30 -15.22
N PHE A 53 -2.82 5.85 -15.64
CA PHE A 53 -3.15 4.43 -15.65
C PHE A 53 -2.23 3.60 -16.57
N SER A 54 -1.72 4.19 -17.64
CA SER A 54 -0.70 3.60 -18.52
C SER A 54 0.54 3.18 -17.73
N LEU A 55 1.08 4.10 -16.93
CA LEU A 55 2.23 3.81 -16.06
C LEU A 55 1.91 2.65 -15.09
N LEU A 56 0.74 2.67 -14.44
CA LEU A 56 0.36 1.58 -13.52
C LEU A 56 0.33 0.22 -14.24
N ARG A 57 -0.20 0.19 -15.46
CA ARG A 57 -0.28 -1.01 -16.31
C ARG A 57 1.11 -1.51 -16.72
N ASP A 58 2.00 -0.60 -17.09
CA ASP A 58 3.40 -0.94 -17.45
C ASP A 58 4.13 -1.61 -16.27
N HIS A 59 3.73 -1.30 -15.04
CA HIS A 59 4.20 -1.92 -13.80
C HIS A 59 3.30 -3.08 -13.30
N GLY A 60 2.51 -3.69 -14.20
CA GLY A 60 1.79 -4.94 -13.96
C GLY A 60 0.41 -4.82 -13.31
N VAL A 61 -0.11 -3.60 -13.09
CA VAL A 61 -1.47 -3.39 -12.58
C VAL A 61 -2.50 -3.65 -13.69
N GLU A 62 -3.32 -4.69 -13.53
CA GLU A 62 -4.38 -5.02 -14.50
C GLU A 62 -5.74 -4.43 -14.12
N LYS A 63 -6.03 -4.40 -12.82
CA LYS A 63 -7.28 -3.88 -12.27
C LYS A 63 -6.99 -2.91 -11.13
N VAL A 64 -7.80 -1.86 -11.05
CA VAL A 64 -7.78 -0.90 -9.94
C VAL A 64 -9.16 -0.89 -9.30
N HIS A 65 -9.20 -1.11 -8.00
CA HIS A 65 -10.41 -1.03 -7.18
C HIS A 65 -10.27 0.05 -6.12
N TYR A 66 -11.40 0.60 -5.68
CA TYR A 66 -11.42 1.44 -4.50
C TYR A 66 -11.62 0.63 -3.24
N LEU A 67 -10.93 1.04 -2.18
CA LEU A 67 -11.08 0.43 -0.87
C LEU A 67 -12.42 0.83 -0.26
N GLN A 68 -13.30 -0.15 -0.15
CA GLN A 68 -14.66 -0.01 0.35
C GLN A 68 -15.06 -1.29 1.11
N GLN A 69 -16.17 -1.20 1.84
CA GLN A 69 -16.78 -2.34 2.53
C GLN A 69 -17.30 -3.39 1.55
N GLY A 70 -17.32 -4.66 1.97
CA GLY A 70 -17.79 -5.79 1.16
C GLY A 70 -16.68 -6.43 0.32
N PRO A 71 -16.95 -7.59 -0.31
CA PRO A 71 -15.93 -8.39 -0.95
C PRO A 71 -15.32 -7.74 -2.20
N ILE A 72 -14.06 -8.04 -2.47
CA ILE A 72 -13.41 -7.71 -3.74
C ILE A 72 -13.36 -8.96 -4.61
N GLU A 73 -14.19 -8.99 -5.65
CA GLU A 73 -14.16 -10.05 -6.66
C GLU A 73 -13.03 -9.77 -7.65
N THR A 74 -12.00 -10.61 -7.63
CA THR A 74 -10.89 -10.53 -8.58
C THR A 74 -10.26 -11.90 -8.81
N GLU A 75 -10.00 -12.22 -10.07
CA GLU A 75 -9.22 -13.39 -10.48
C GLU A 75 -7.71 -13.22 -10.22
N LEU A 76 -7.27 -12.00 -9.93
CA LEU A 76 -5.86 -11.68 -9.67
C LEU A 76 -5.50 -12.10 -8.26
N ARG A 77 -4.53 -13.02 -8.15
CA ARG A 77 -4.06 -13.56 -6.87
C ARG A 77 -3.06 -12.66 -6.14
N SER A 78 -2.67 -11.54 -6.72
CA SER A 78 -1.76 -10.58 -6.11
C SER A 78 -2.49 -9.25 -5.91
N LEU A 79 -2.64 -8.83 -4.65
CA LEU A 79 -3.32 -7.60 -4.27
C LEU A 79 -2.33 -6.63 -3.60
N ILE A 80 -2.36 -5.38 -4.06
CA ILE A 80 -1.63 -4.26 -3.45
C ILE A 80 -2.65 -3.27 -2.92
N TYR A 81 -2.67 -3.09 -1.61
CA TYR A 81 -3.46 -2.07 -0.93
C TYR A 81 -2.60 -0.83 -0.69
N ILE A 82 -3.09 0.35 -1.11
CA ILE A 82 -2.49 1.64 -0.77
C ILE A 82 -3.55 2.49 -0.08
N CYS A 83 -3.39 2.72 1.22
CA CYS A 83 -4.37 3.47 2.00
C CYS A 83 -3.75 4.30 3.13
N ARG A 84 -4.53 5.27 3.63
CA ARG A 84 -4.18 5.95 4.89
C ARG A 84 -4.36 5.01 6.08
N PRO A 85 -3.62 5.20 7.19
CA PRO A 85 -3.75 4.39 8.39
C PRO A 85 -5.05 4.73 9.14
N GLN A 86 -6.19 4.24 8.66
CA GLN A 86 -7.50 4.42 9.28
C GLN A 86 -8.08 3.06 9.71
N LEU A 87 -8.71 3.01 10.88
CA LEU A 87 -9.25 1.77 11.43
C LEU A 87 -10.34 1.16 10.54
N GLN A 88 -11.16 2.00 9.90
CA GLN A 88 -12.18 1.52 8.95
C GLN A 88 -11.58 0.73 7.78
N TYR A 89 -10.44 1.18 7.26
CA TYR A 89 -9.76 0.50 6.16
C TYR A 89 -9.14 -0.82 6.59
N MET A 90 -8.68 -0.92 7.83
CA MET A 90 -8.17 -2.19 8.35
C MET A 90 -9.29 -3.22 8.46
N LYS A 91 -10.50 -2.78 8.85
CA LYS A 91 -11.69 -3.65 8.89
C LYS A 91 -12.09 -4.12 7.49
N TYR A 92 -12.08 -3.23 6.49
CA TYR A 92 -12.39 -3.61 5.10
C TYR A 92 -11.35 -4.57 4.53
N ILE A 93 -10.06 -4.31 4.75
CA ILE A 93 -8.98 -5.21 4.30
C ILE A 93 -9.13 -6.58 4.96
N ALA A 94 -9.42 -6.63 6.26
CA ALA A 94 -9.64 -7.89 6.96
C ALA A 94 -10.85 -8.66 6.38
N GLU A 95 -11.96 -7.97 6.10
CA GLU A 95 -13.14 -8.55 5.47
C GLU A 95 -12.82 -9.13 4.08
N HIS A 96 -12.03 -8.41 3.26
CA HIS A 96 -11.59 -8.90 1.95
C HIS A 96 -10.79 -10.19 2.06
N ILE A 97 -9.82 -10.22 2.96
CA ILE A 97 -8.94 -11.38 3.16
C ILE A 97 -9.73 -12.58 3.67
N GLN A 98 -10.64 -12.38 4.63
CA GLN A 98 -11.48 -13.44 5.18
C GLN A 98 -12.37 -14.05 4.09
N HIS A 99 -13.00 -13.22 3.26
CA HIS A 99 -13.81 -13.70 2.13
C HIS A 99 -12.96 -14.52 1.13
N HIS A 100 -11.77 -14.06 0.81
CA HIS A 100 -10.84 -14.80 -0.06
C HIS A 100 -10.34 -16.11 0.56
N GLN A 101 -10.19 -16.17 1.89
CA GLN A 101 -9.85 -17.39 2.62
C GLN A 101 -11.01 -18.39 2.59
N GLU A 102 -12.24 -17.93 2.73
CA GLU A 102 -13.45 -18.74 2.57
C GLU A 102 -13.51 -19.35 1.16
N GLU A 103 -13.28 -18.55 0.10
CA GLU A 103 -13.20 -19.03 -1.30
C GLU A 103 -12.16 -20.15 -1.47
N ILE A 104 -10.98 -20.01 -0.87
CA ILE A 104 -9.93 -21.03 -0.93
C ILE A 104 -10.32 -22.28 -0.15
N SER A 105 -11.07 -22.13 0.95
CA SER A 105 -11.51 -23.28 1.76
C SER A 105 -12.52 -24.15 1.01
N GLU A 106 -13.38 -23.53 0.18
CA GLU A 106 -14.35 -24.22 -0.68
C GLU A 106 -13.67 -24.89 -1.90
N ASN A 107 -12.57 -24.32 -2.38
CA ASN A 107 -11.77 -24.86 -3.47
C ASN A 107 -10.29 -24.98 -3.10
N PRO A 108 -9.86 -26.10 -2.48
CA PRO A 108 -8.48 -26.28 -2.02
C PRO A 108 -7.42 -26.28 -3.13
N ASN A 109 -7.82 -26.45 -4.39
CA ASN A 109 -6.94 -26.39 -5.55
C ASN A 109 -6.72 -24.94 -6.05
N ALA A 110 -7.46 -23.97 -5.53
CA ALA A 110 -7.28 -22.57 -5.87
C ALA A 110 -5.93 -22.06 -5.35
N GLN A 111 -5.29 -21.21 -6.15
CA GLN A 111 -4.05 -20.56 -5.74
C GLN A 111 -4.33 -19.56 -4.60
N LYS A 112 -3.43 -19.53 -3.62
CA LYS A 112 -3.49 -18.55 -2.52
C LYS A 112 -3.33 -17.12 -3.02
N TYR A 113 -3.98 -16.20 -2.32
CA TYR A 113 -3.78 -14.78 -2.51
C TYR A 113 -2.51 -14.30 -1.80
N GLU A 114 -1.85 -13.32 -2.40
CA GLU A 114 -0.73 -12.57 -1.83
C GLU A 114 -1.19 -11.13 -1.59
N TYR A 115 -1.15 -10.69 -0.34
CA TYR A 115 -1.59 -9.36 0.06
C TYR A 115 -0.40 -8.49 0.44
N ASN A 116 -0.31 -7.30 -0.15
CA ASN A 116 0.70 -6.31 0.18
C ASN A 116 0.01 -5.01 0.62
N LEU A 117 0.34 -4.50 1.81
CA LEU A 117 -0.26 -3.28 2.35
C LEU A 117 0.78 -2.16 2.50
N PHE A 118 0.53 -1.05 1.81
CA PHE A 118 1.34 0.16 1.85
C PHE A 118 0.56 1.29 2.53
N PHE A 119 1.06 1.70 3.69
CA PHE A 119 0.50 2.87 4.38
C PHE A 119 1.05 4.18 3.83
N VAL A 120 0.16 5.14 3.62
CA VAL A 120 0.52 6.52 3.25
C VAL A 120 0.02 7.49 4.33
N PRO A 121 0.86 8.39 4.88
CA PRO A 121 2.32 8.47 4.69
C PRO A 121 3.11 7.56 5.65
N ARG A 122 2.49 7.06 6.72
CA ARG A 122 3.15 6.28 7.77
C ARG A 122 2.20 5.25 8.39
N ARG A 123 2.74 4.16 8.94
CA ARG A 123 1.97 3.19 9.73
C ARG A 123 1.60 3.73 11.10
N THR A 124 0.59 3.12 11.72
CA THR A 124 0.28 3.30 13.14
C THR A 124 0.15 1.93 13.81
N MET A 125 0.56 1.84 15.08
CA MET A 125 0.46 0.58 15.84
C MET A 125 -1.00 0.14 16.03
N ILE A 126 -1.94 1.10 16.11
CA ILE A 126 -3.36 0.81 16.29
C ILE A 126 -3.91 0.07 15.05
N CYS A 127 -3.52 0.49 13.84
CA CYS A 127 -3.92 -0.22 12.62
C CYS A 127 -3.40 -1.65 12.58
N GLN A 128 -2.13 -1.85 12.97
CA GLN A 128 -1.55 -3.19 13.10
C GLN A 128 -2.34 -4.03 14.11
N LYS A 129 -2.67 -3.46 15.27
CA LYS A 129 -3.41 -4.19 16.30
C LYS A 129 -4.79 -4.64 15.83
N VAL A 130 -5.50 -3.80 15.05
CA VAL A 130 -6.79 -4.19 14.46
C VAL A 130 -6.65 -5.37 13.50
N LEU A 131 -5.58 -5.41 12.69
CA LEU A 131 -5.33 -6.51 11.76
C LEU A 131 -4.93 -7.80 12.49
N GLU A 132 -4.18 -7.68 13.59
CA GLU A 132 -3.82 -8.80 14.48
C GLU A 132 -5.07 -9.38 15.16
N GLU A 133 -5.92 -8.51 15.71
CA GLU A 133 -7.18 -8.91 16.36
C GLU A 133 -8.16 -9.55 15.37
N ALA A 134 -8.13 -9.14 14.10
CA ALA A 134 -8.89 -9.77 13.03
C ALA A 134 -8.28 -11.08 12.51
N GLY A 135 -7.10 -11.47 12.99
CA GLY A 135 -6.44 -12.73 12.63
C GLY A 135 -5.77 -12.75 11.25
N VAL A 136 -5.84 -11.65 10.49
CA VAL A 136 -5.31 -11.57 9.10
C VAL A 136 -3.88 -11.02 9.04
N PHE A 137 -3.30 -10.62 10.17
CA PHE A 137 -2.02 -9.94 10.19
C PHE A 137 -0.88 -10.76 9.57
N GLY A 138 -0.86 -12.07 9.80
CA GLY A 138 0.16 -12.98 9.27
C GLY A 138 0.08 -13.22 7.76
N ASP A 139 -1.05 -12.90 7.12
CA ASP A 139 -1.28 -13.12 5.69
C ASP A 139 -0.83 -11.93 4.82
N ILE A 140 -0.50 -10.79 5.45
CA ILE A 140 -0.19 -9.54 4.76
C ILE A 140 1.31 -9.22 4.87
N LEU A 141 1.92 -8.88 3.73
CA LEU A 141 3.22 -8.23 3.69
C LEU A 141 3.05 -6.71 3.81
N TYR A 142 3.54 -6.14 4.91
CA TYR A 142 3.43 -4.70 5.18
C TYR A 142 4.68 -3.96 4.76
N PHE A 143 4.47 -2.83 4.09
CA PHE A 143 5.54 -1.94 3.66
C PHE A 143 5.19 -0.49 3.99
N PHE A 144 6.23 0.32 4.25
CA PHE A 144 6.07 1.74 4.56
C PHE A 144 6.44 2.57 3.34
N LEU A 145 5.47 3.29 2.79
CA LEU A 145 5.73 4.26 1.73
C LEU A 145 6.22 5.57 2.37
N CYS A 146 7.48 5.60 2.79
CA CYS A 146 8.09 6.81 3.32
C CYS A 146 8.69 7.64 2.17
N LEU A 147 7.98 8.70 1.75
CA LEU A 147 8.49 9.66 0.74
C LEU A 147 9.75 10.42 1.21
N ILE A 148 10.07 10.36 2.50
CA ILE A 148 11.30 10.91 3.08
C ILE A 148 12.10 9.73 3.64
N ARG A 149 12.96 9.13 2.83
CA ARG A 149 13.84 8.04 3.27
C ARG A 149 14.77 8.54 4.38
N GLU A 150 14.41 8.28 5.64
CA GLU A 150 15.40 7.94 6.64
C GLU A 150 15.79 6.48 6.40
N ASN A 151 17.01 6.32 5.89
CA ASN A 151 17.85 5.10 5.86
C ASN A 151 17.21 3.85 6.49
N GLN A 152 16.44 3.08 5.70
CA GLN A 152 15.71 1.88 6.15
C GLN A 152 16.59 0.63 6.34
N SER A 153 17.92 0.74 6.39
CA SER A 153 18.78 -0.42 6.63
C SER A 153 18.63 -1.05 8.01
N ASN A 154 17.98 -0.39 8.98
CA ASN A 154 17.86 -0.92 10.35
C ASN A 154 16.52 -1.64 10.65
N TYR A 155 15.50 -1.57 9.81
CA TYR A 155 14.19 -2.16 10.14
C TYR A 155 14.07 -3.65 9.78
N LEU A 156 14.78 -4.12 8.74
CA LEU A 156 14.79 -5.54 8.38
C LEU A 156 15.58 -6.40 9.39
N GLN A 157 16.54 -5.81 10.10
CA GLN A 157 17.27 -6.48 11.18
C GLN A 157 16.39 -6.71 12.42
N THR A 158 15.50 -5.77 12.75
CA THR A 158 14.67 -5.87 13.96
C THR A 158 13.55 -6.91 13.84
N ILE A 159 13.12 -7.25 12.62
CA ILE A 159 12.05 -8.25 12.40
C ILE A 159 12.63 -9.67 12.44
N SER A 160 13.90 -9.88 12.05
CA SER A 160 14.56 -11.18 12.20
C SER A 160 14.89 -11.55 13.65
N ASP A 161 14.96 -10.57 14.56
CA ASP A 161 15.35 -10.78 15.97
C ASP A 161 14.15 -10.98 16.92
N GLN A 162 12.90 -10.90 16.44
CA GLN A 162 11.70 -11.00 17.28
C GLN A 162 10.78 -12.19 16.98
N GLN A 163 11.22 -13.19 16.22
CA GLN A 163 10.42 -14.39 15.96
C GLN A 163 11.16 -15.69 16.35
N TYR A 164 10.90 -16.10 17.60
CA TYR A 164 11.08 -17.41 18.27
C TYR A 164 12.47 -17.84 18.80
N PRO A 165 12.54 -18.43 20.02
CA PRO A 165 11.78 -18.20 21.26
C PRO A 165 12.58 -17.44 22.33
#